data_AF-A0A395GJ29-F1
#
_entry.id   AF-A0A395GJ29-F1
#
_cell.length_a   1.000
_cell.length_b   1.000
_cell.length_c   1.000
_cell.angle_alpha   90.00
_cell.angle_beta   90.00
_cell.angle_gamma   90.00
#
_symmetry.space_group_name_H-M   'P 1'
#
loop_
_entity.id
_entity.type
_entity.pdbx_description
1 polymer ?
#
loop_
_entity_poly.entity_id
_entity_poly.type
_entity_poly.pdbx_seq_one_letter_code
_entity_poly.pdbx_strand_id
1 'polypeptide(L)'
;MGVQKKTRKFAQMKRTIKAHDERLKKAATKKETPKEDQLTRQITQAPSNMFFAANTALGPPYHVLVDTNFVSHAIRAKQDLLTSMMDLLYAKCIPTFSDCTIAELEKLGDKYRLALRVAKDPRWARLKCSHKGTYADDCIVDRVTKHRIYIVATNDQDLCRRLRKIPAGVLGLTTALYLQDHLPPNQTILLAARDLPHSTSLNYASPWAGAHYRPVPGSTPQLTREETQAKRTYAHFTHLAAQEPGSGVQSLPGIEYLEAPPAEYLDAGNIHNAYAHLDGFRQLQGGEGELPEGVKWGVKYQTFVVNSPVYCAWLLREFVLRGGEVREYTFVDLREGFYLAGNVRTVVNCSGLGMGDEKAFVIKGQTCLVRNPCSVTITRQNSDRSWSFCIPRPLGGGTIIGGTKQPHNWDPNPSLETRAQLLANAAKWFPFAEGSEGKFDVIRDIVGRRPAREGGMRIEAEKMGDGRGVIVHAYGAGGRGFELSWGVAEDVFNLMKDNGLVRAKASL
;
A
#
# COMPACT_ATOMS: atom_id res chain seq x y z
N MET A 1 73.96 -29.21 -41.93
CA MET A 1 74.63 -29.25 -40.60
C MET A 1 73.68 -29.83 -39.57
N GLY A 2 74.12 -30.79 -38.75
CA GLY A 2 73.41 -31.17 -37.52
C GLY A 2 73.16 -32.68 -37.34
N VAL A 3 74.22 -33.42 -37.02
CA VAL A 3 74.19 -34.85 -36.67
C VAL A 3 73.50 -35.07 -35.32
N GLN A 4 72.50 -35.96 -35.28
CA GLN A 4 71.91 -36.48 -34.04
C GLN A 4 72.88 -37.46 -33.36
N LYS A 5 73.26 -37.18 -32.10
CA LYS A 5 73.89 -38.15 -31.21
C LYS A 5 73.01 -38.41 -29.98
N LYS A 6 72.63 -39.68 -29.83
CA LYS A 6 71.99 -40.29 -28.67
C LYS A 6 72.88 -40.14 -27.43
N THR A 7 72.26 -39.91 -26.26
CA THR A 7 72.93 -40.24 -24.99
C THR A 7 71.96 -40.80 -23.95
N ARG A 8 72.49 -41.78 -23.22
CA ARG A 8 71.86 -42.74 -22.31
C ARG A 8 71.45 -42.12 -20.96
N LYS A 9 70.38 -42.69 -20.39
CA LYS A 9 69.98 -42.56 -18.98
C LYS A 9 71.04 -43.19 -18.06
N PHE A 10 71.43 -42.50 -16.99
CA PHE A 10 72.09 -43.11 -15.82
C PHE A 10 71.47 -42.60 -14.51
N ALA A 11 70.98 -43.59 -13.76
CA ALA A 11 70.82 -43.75 -12.31
C ALA A 11 70.43 -42.56 -11.42
N GLN A 12 69.19 -42.62 -10.90
CA GLN A 12 68.77 -41.95 -9.67
C GLN A 12 69.53 -42.52 -8.46
N MET A 13 70.35 -41.69 -7.80
CA MET A 13 70.71 -41.91 -6.39
C MET A 13 69.76 -41.13 -5.49
N LYS A 14 69.01 -41.84 -4.64
CA LYS A 14 68.20 -41.29 -3.55
C LYS A 14 69.11 -40.58 -2.54
N ARG A 15 69.01 -39.25 -2.45
CA ARG A 15 69.57 -38.48 -1.31
C ARG A 15 68.54 -38.41 -0.19
N THR A 16 68.81 -39.12 0.89
CA THR A 16 68.07 -39.05 2.15
C THR A 16 68.29 -37.68 2.81
N ILE A 17 67.21 -36.96 3.10
CA ILE A 17 67.24 -35.63 3.72
C ILE A 17 67.66 -35.77 5.19
N LYS A 18 68.64 -34.98 5.64
CA LYS A 18 69.08 -34.91 7.05
C LYS A 18 68.14 -34.02 7.86
N ALA A 19 68.01 -34.29 9.16
CA ALA A 19 67.01 -33.70 10.07
C ALA A 19 67.07 -32.16 10.27
N HIS A 20 68.04 -31.46 9.66
CA HIS A 20 68.19 -30.00 9.76
C HIS A 20 68.19 -29.28 8.38
N ASP A 21 67.69 -29.94 7.33
CA ASP A 21 67.56 -29.34 6.00
C ASP A 21 66.53 -28.19 6.01
N GLU A 22 66.91 -27.02 5.50
CA GLU A 22 66.07 -25.81 5.48
C GLU A 22 64.74 -25.98 4.72
N ARG A 23 64.60 -27.03 3.89
CA ARG A 23 63.35 -27.40 3.19
C ARG A 23 62.30 -28.05 4.09
N LEU A 24 62.63 -28.38 5.35
CA LEU A 24 61.70 -28.95 6.35
C LEU A 24 60.98 -27.88 7.20
N LYS A 25 61.14 -26.59 6.91
CA LYS A 25 60.30 -25.55 7.54
C LYS A 25 58.86 -25.68 7.03
N LYS A 26 58.06 -26.47 7.76
CA LYS A 26 56.60 -26.47 7.67
C LYS A 26 56.11 -25.02 7.72
N ALA A 27 55.26 -24.65 6.77
CA ALA A 27 54.55 -23.39 6.77
C ALA A 27 53.92 -23.18 8.16
N ALA A 28 54.39 -22.15 8.87
CA ALA A 28 53.75 -21.73 10.10
C ALA A 28 52.31 -21.36 9.75
N THR A 29 51.38 -22.16 10.21
CA THR A 29 49.96 -21.85 10.24
C THR A 29 49.81 -20.47 10.89
N LYS A 30 49.39 -19.48 10.10
CA LYS A 30 48.88 -18.21 10.63
C LYS A 30 47.77 -18.58 11.60
N LYS A 31 48.02 -18.37 12.90
CA LYS A 31 46.95 -18.23 13.89
C LYS A 31 46.16 -17.00 13.49
N GLU A 32 45.04 -17.21 12.84
CA GLU A 32 44.02 -16.17 12.68
C GLU A 32 43.55 -15.79 14.08
N THR A 33 43.71 -14.51 14.42
CA THR A 33 42.95 -13.86 15.49
C THR A 33 41.47 -14.05 15.19
N PRO A 34 40.61 -14.40 16.17
CA PRO A 34 39.18 -14.49 15.93
C PRO A 34 38.70 -13.12 15.48
N LYS A 35 38.19 -13.03 14.24
CA LYS A 35 37.39 -11.88 13.81
C LYS A 35 36.17 -11.82 14.72
N GLU A 36 35.97 -10.69 15.39
CA GLU A 36 34.70 -10.34 16.01
C GLU A 36 33.55 -10.67 15.05
N ASP A 37 32.53 -11.34 15.58
CA ASP A 37 31.37 -11.86 14.88
C ASP A 37 30.81 -10.88 13.84
N GLN A 38 31.15 -11.12 12.57
CA GLN A 38 30.33 -10.62 11.47
C GLN A 38 28.96 -11.29 11.62
N LEU A 39 27.98 -10.54 12.11
CA LEU A 39 26.56 -10.88 12.06
C LEU A 39 26.18 -11.23 10.63
N THR A 40 26.26 -12.50 10.26
CA THR A 40 25.61 -13.06 9.08
C THR A 40 24.14 -12.67 9.18
N ARG A 41 23.72 -11.73 8.33
CA ARG A 41 22.35 -11.22 8.24
C ARG A 41 21.48 -12.38 7.78
N GLN A 42 20.95 -13.17 8.71
CA GLN A 42 19.93 -14.16 8.42
C GLN A 42 18.72 -13.41 7.88
N ILE A 43 18.52 -13.49 6.57
CA ILE A 43 17.27 -13.08 5.94
C ILE A 43 16.23 -14.08 6.46
N THR A 44 15.33 -13.61 7.34
CA THR A 44 14.22 -14.43 7.84
C THR A 44 13.37 -14.84 6.64
N GLN A 45 13.47 -16.10 6.22
CA GLN A 45 12.59 -16.65 5.19
C GLN A 45 11.15 -16.62 5.71
N ALA A 46 10.24 -16.11 4.88
CA ALA A 46 8.81 -16.20 5.16
C ALA A 46 8.42 -17.70 5.20
N PRO A 47 7.68 -18.15 6.23
CA PRO A 47 7.30 -19.55 6.36
C PRO A 47 6.37 -19.98 5.21
N SER A 48 6.58 -21.19 4.73
CA SER A 48 5.93 -21.79 3.55
C SER A 48 4.41 -21.97 3.67
N ASN A 49 3.84 -21.79 4.86
CA ASN A 49 2.39 -21.84 5.11
C ASN A 49 1.63 -20.60 4.61
N MET A 50 2.32 -19.55 4.18
CA MET A 50 1.74 -18.34 3.58
C MET A 50 1.43 -18.49 2.07
N PHE A 51 1.53 -19.70 1.50
CA PHE A 51 1.20 -19.96 0.09
C PHE A 51 -0.30 -19.75 -0.23
N PHE A 52 -1.17 -19.85 0.78
CA PHE A 52 -2.59 -19.54 0.66
C PHE A 52 -2.89 -18.25 1.41
N ALA A 53 -3.61 -17.31 0.78
CA ALA A 53 -3.90 -15.96 1.27
C ALA A 53 -4.76 -15.86 2.57
N ALA A 54 -4.90 -16.96 3.31
CA ALA A 54 -5.42 -17.03 4.67
C ALA A 54 -4.39 -17.75 5.53
N ASN A 55 -4.07 -17.21 6.70
CA ASN A 55 -3.16 -17.87 7.63
C ASN A 55 -3.88 -19.08 8.24
N THR A 56 -3.78 -20.24 7.59
CA THR A 56 -4.38 -21.50 8.01
C THR A 56 -3.83 -22.01 9.34
N ALA A 57 -2.73 -21.43 9.84
CA ALA A 57 -2.18 -21.72 11.15
C ALA A 57 -2.86 -20.94 12.29
N LEU A 58 -3.72 -19.96 11.98
CA LEU A 58 -4.66 -19.33 12.92
C LEU A 58 -6.00 -20.06 12.86
N GLY A 59 -6.14 -21.12 13.65
CA GLY A 59 -7.39 -21.86 13.82
C GLY A 59 -7.74 -22.04 15.30
N PRO A 60 -9.01 -22.32 15.64
CA PRO A 60 -9.38 -22.65 17.01
C PRO A 60 -8.70 -23.95 17.47
N PRO A 61 -8.23 -24.03 18.73
CA PRO A 61 -8.29 -22.98 19.74
C PRO A 61 -7.26 -21.85 19.49
N TYR A 62 -7.72 -20.59 19.48
CA TYR A 62 -6.84 -19.45 19.23
C TYR A 62 -5.93 -19.18 20.42
N HIS A 63 -4.62 -19.12 20.18
CA HIS A 63 -3.67 -18.68 21.19
C HIS A 63 -3.60 -17.15 21.21
N VAL A 64 -4.09 -16.54 22.28
CA VAL A 64 -4.17 -15.09 22.42
C VAL A 64 -3.04 -14.62 23.34
N LEU A 65 -2.02 -13.98 22.77
CA LEU A 65 -0.97 -13.31 23.53
C LEU A 65 -1.54 -12.09 24.24
N VAL A 66 -1.45 -12.07 25.55
CA VAL A 66 -1.97 -10.99 26.40
C VAL A 66 -0.81 -10.13 26.88
N ASP A 67 -0.91 -8.82 26.68
CA ASP A 67 0.05 -7.86 27.23
C ASP A 67 -0.31 -7.46 28.67
N THR A 68 0.58 -6.71 29.33
CA THR A 68 0.39 -6.27 30.71
C THR A 68 -0.73 -5.24 30.84
N ASN A 69 -0.92 -4.40 29.83
CA ASN A 69 -1.94 -3.37 29.79
C ASN A 69 -3.36 -3.97 29.74
N PHE A 70 -3.58 -4.94 28.84
CA PHE A 70 -4.86 -5.58 28.59
C PHE A 70 -5.38 -6.35 29.80
N VAL A 71 -4.54 -7.20 30.42
CA VAL A 71 -4.94 -7.94 31.63
C VAL A 71 -5.27 -7.00 32.79
N SER A 72 -4.52 -5.91 32.92
CA SER A 72 -4.77 -4.90 33.94
C SER A 72 -6.09 -4.15 33.71
N HIS A 73 -6.41 -3.89 32.45
CA HIS A 73 -7.66 -3.24 32.06
C HIS A 73 -8.86 -4.15 32.26
N ALA A 74 -8.78 -5.42 31.86
CA ALA A 74 -9.85 -6.40 32.02
C ALA A 74 -10.27 -6.57 33.49
N ILE A 75 -9.29 -6.60 34.41
CA ILE A 75 -9.57 -6.66 35.86
C ILE A 75 -10.28 -5.41 36.36
N ARG A 76 -9.84 -4.22 35.92
CA ARG A 76 -10.50 -2.95 36.30
C ARG A 76 -11.93 -2.90 35.77
N ALA A 77 -12.17 -3.44 34.58
CA ALA A 77 -13.47 -3.54 33.95
C ALA A 77 -14.35 -4.68 34.51
N LYS A 78 -13.84 -5.50 35.45
CA LYS A 78 -14.51 -6.68 36.01
C LYS A 78 -14.96 -7.68 34.95
N GLN A 79 -14.19 -7.82 33.86
CA GLN A 79 -14.47 -8.76 32.79
C GLN A 79 -13.72 -10.08 33.01
N ASP A 80 -14.39 -11.20 32.80
CA ASP A 80 -13.73 -12.52 32.77
C ASP A 80 -12.94 -12.67 31.47
N LEU A 81 -11.63 -12.84 31.59
CA LEU A 81 -10.70 -12.77 30.47
C LEU A 81 -11.01 -13.82 29.38
N LEU A 82 -11.30 -15.06 29.78
CA LEU A 82 -11.53 -16.15 28.84
C LEU A 82 -12.91 -16.04 28.18
N THR A 83 -13.96 -15.81 28.98
CA THR A 83 -15.33 -15.71 28.48
C THR A 83 -15.45 -14.54 27.51
N SER A 84 -14.95 -13.35 27.88
CA SER A 84 -14.96 -12.18 27.01
C SER A 84 -14.16 -12.37 25.72
N MET A 85 -13.04 -13.11 25.74
CA MET A 85 -12.29 -13.45 24.52
C MET A 85 -13.07 -14.42 23.62
N MET A 86 -13.72 -15.42 24.20
CA MET A 86 -14.52 -16.40 23.46
C MET A 86 -15.76 -15.76 22.82
N ASP A 87 -16.42 -14.86 23.55
CA ASP A 87 -17.57 -14.10 23.04
C ASP A 87 -17.16 -13.16 21.89
N LEU A 88 -15.99 -12.52 21.99
CA LEU A 88 -15.47 -11.63 20.96
C LEU A 88 -15.03 -12.36 19.69
N LEU A 89 -14.36 -13.51 19.84
CA LEU A 89 -13.76 -14.26 18.73
C LEU A 89 -14.66 -15.39 18.21
N TYR A 90 -15.81 -15.62 18.85
CA TYR A 90 -16.78 -16.69 18.52
C TYR A 90 -16.14 -18.09 18.41
N ALA A 91 -15.07 -18.35 19.17
CA ALA A 91 -14.34 -19.60 19.12
C ALA A 91 -13.61 -19.89 20.45
N LYS A 92 -13.11 -21.12 20.61
CA LYS A 92 -12.29 -21.49 21.77
C LYS A 92 -10.99 -20.70 21.77
N CYS A 93 -10.65 -20.09 22.90
CA CYS A 93 -9.45 -19.28 23.08
C CYS A 93 -8.56 -19.84 24.19
N ILE A 94 -7.25 -19.63 24.06
CA ILE A 94 -6.24 -19.96 25.06
C ILE A 94 -5.45 -18.69 25.37
N PRO A 95 -5.78 -17.97 26.46
CA PRO A 95 -4.95 -16.88 26.94
C PRO A 95 -3.51 -17.36 27.14
N THR A 96 -2.56 -16.63 26.57
CA THR A 96 -1.15 -17.00 26.54
C THR A 96 -0.32 -15.83 27.05
N PHE A 97 0.46 -16.05 28.10
CA PHE A 97 1.35 -15.04 28.68
C PHE A 97 2.81 -15.39 28.41
N SER A 98 3.58 -14.43 27.92
CA SER A 98 5.03 -14.62 27.75
C SER A 98 5.77 -14.50 29.08
N ASP A 99 6.95 -15.11 29.20
CA ASP A 99 7.80 -14.90 30.38
C ASP A 99 8.15 -13.42 30.58
N CYS A 100 8.26 -12.63 29.50
CA CYS A 100 8.52 -11.19 29.59
C CYS A 100 7.32 -10.38 30.07
N THR A 101 6.10 -10.76 29.67
CA THR A 101 4.86 -10.17 30.19
C THR A 101 4.73 -10.44 31.71
N ILE A 102 5.04 -11.67 32.14
CA ILE A 102 5.00 -12.04 33.56
C ILE A 102 6.09 -11.28 34.35
N ALA A 103 7.31 -11.23 33.83
CA ALA A 103 8.42 -10.52 34.48
C ALA A 103 8.16 -9.01 34.57
N GLU A 104 7.49 -8.42 33.58
CA GLU A 104 7.06 -7.02 33.64
C GLU A 104 6.01 -6.80 34.74
N LEU A 105 4.99 -7.66 34.86
CA LEU A 105 4.02 -7.61 35.95
C LEU A 105 4.67 -7.77 37.35
N GLU A 106 5.69 -8.62 37.47
CA GLU A 106 6.46 -8.78 38.72
C GLU A 106 7.21 -7.50 39.10
N LYS A 107 7.79 -6.81 38.11
CA LYS A 107 8.50 -5.53 38.31
C LYS A 107 7.57 -4.38 38.68
N LEU A 108 6.34 -4.38 38.18
CA LEU A 108 5.36 -3.31 38.43
C LEU A 108 4.79 -3.32 39.87
N GLY A 109 5.09 -4.36 40.67
CA GLY A 109 4.85 -4.38 42.12
C GLY A 109 3.39 -4.54 42.55
N ASP A 110 3.10 -4.17 43.81
CA ASP A 110 1.84 -4.51 44.50
C ASP A 110 0.57 -4.02 43.81
N LYS A 111 0.65 -2.92 43.06
CA LYS A 111 -0.48 -2.34 42.30
C LYS A 111 -1.02 -3.31 41.23
N TYR A 112 -0.21 -4.25 40.76
CA TYR A 112 -0.55 -5.22 39.73
C TYR A 112 -0.64 -6.66 40.25
N ARG A 113 -0.68 -6.86 41.57
CA ARG A 113 -0.72 -8.19 42.20
C ARG A 113 -1.89 -9.07 41.72
N LEU A 114 -3.05 -8.47 41.46
CA LEU A 114 -4.21 -9.17 40.89
C LEU A 114 -3.97 -9.58 39.44
N ALA A 115 -3.41 -8.68 38.61
CA ALA A 115 -3.03 -8.98 37.23
C ALA A 115 -1.97 -10.08 37.16
N LEU A 116 -0.98 -10.05 38.06
CA LEU A 116 0.04 -11.11 38.17
C LEU A 116 -0.57 -12.45 38.57
N ARG A 117 -1.54 -12.47 39.48
CA ARG A 117 -2.25 -13.70 39.88
C ARG A 117 -3.05 -14.27 38.70
N VAL A 118 -3.77 -13.42 37.96
CA VAL A 118 -4.51 -13.83 36.76
C VAL A 118 -3.57 -14.34 35.67
N ALA A 119 -2.46 -13.65 35.42
CA ALA A 119 -1.47 -14.07 34.42
C ALA A 119 -0.75 -15.39 34.76
N LYS A 120 -0.63 -15.72 36.06
CA LYS A 120 -0.04 -16.98 36.57
C LYS A 120 -1.06 -18.09 36.80
N ASP A 121 -2.32 -17.89 36.43
CA ASP A 121 -3.35 -18.93 36.56
C ASP A 121 -2.93 -20.18 35.76
N PRO A 122 -2.93 -21.38 36.36
CA PRO A 122 -2.48 -22.61 35.71
C PRO A 122 -3.34 -23.02 34.51
N ARG A 123 -4.52 -22.42 34.32
CA ARG A 123 -5.39 -22.64 33.15
C ARG A 123 -4.85 -22.01 31.87
N TRP A 124 -3.96 -21.02 31.97
CA TRP A 124 -3.42 -20.29 30.82
C TRP A 124 -2.13 -20.91 30.28
N ALA A 125 -1.88 -20.72 28.98
CA ALA A 125 -0.63 -21.15 28.38
C ALA A 125 0.50 -20.19 28.74
N ARG A 126 1.64 -20.73 29.15
CA ARG A 126 2.84 -19.94 29.41
C ARG A 126 3.84 -20.10 28.27
N LEU A 127 4.17 -19.00 27.60
CA LEU A 127 5.09 -18.99 26.48
C LEU A 127 6.51 -18.65 26.95
N LYS A 128 7.42 -19.60 26.78
CA LYS A 128 8.83 -19.45 27.15
C LYS A 128 9.59 -18.53 26.18
N CYS A 129 10.31 -17.56 26.74
CA CYS A 129 11.13 -16.65 25.96
C CYS A 129 12.52 -17.24 25.69
N SER A 130 13.01 -17.16 24.45
CA SER A 130 14.33 -17.65 24.05
C SER A 130 15.43 -16.58 24.13
N HIS A 131 15.08 -15.38 24.61
CA HIS A 131 15.98 -14.23 24.72
C HIS A 131 16.20 -13.87 26.20
N LYS A 132 17.37 -13.28 26.48
CA LYS A 132 17.79 -12.87 27.82
C LYS A 132 17.09 -11.56 28.25
N GLY A 133 15.78 -11.62 28.48
CA GLY A 133 14.94 -10.55 29.03
C GLY A 133 14.86 -9.28 28.18
N THR A 134 13.70 -9.00 27.58
CA THR A 134 13.43 -7.75 26.84
C THR A 134 12.12 -7.12 27.33
N TYR A 135 11.77 -5.94 26.83
CA TYR A 135 10.49 -5.30 27.09
C TYR A 135 9.33 -6.18 26.59
N ALA A 136 8.19 -6.21 27.30
CA ALA A 136 7.12 -7.14 26.97
C ALA A 136 6.56 -6.92 25.56
N ASP A 137 6.41 -5.66 25.15
CA ASP A 137 5.94 -5.30 23.80
C ASP A 137 6.91 -5.75 22.70
N ASP A 138 8.22 -5.63 22.93
CA ASP A 138 9.25 -6.08 21.99
C ASP A 138 9.20 -7.60 21.84
N CYS A 139 9.00 -8.30 22.95
CA CYS A 139 8.82 -9.74 22.97
C CYS A 139 7.56 -10.15 22.18
N ILE A 140 6.44 -9.46 22.38
CA ILE A 140 5.18 -9.74 21.69
C ILE A 140 5.33 -9.49 20.19
N VAL A 141 5.90 -8.34 19.79
CA VAL A 141 6.13 -7.99 18.38
C VAL A 141 7.06 -9.02 17.71
N ASP A 142 8.18 -9.35 18.33
CA ASP A 142 9.10 -10.38 17.81
C ASP A 142 8.41 -11.74 17.66
N ARG A 143 7.59 -12.10 18.66
CA ARG A 143 6.89 -13.38 18.69
C ARG A 143 5.86 -13.52 17.59
N VAL A 144 5.00 -12.52 17.39
CA VAL A 144 3.97 -12.57 16.34
C VAL A 144 4.56 -12.37 14.95
N THR A 145 5.73 -11.74 14.85
CA THR A 145 6.48 -11.65 13.60
C THR A 145 7.06 -13.01 13.19
N LYS A 146 7.63 -13.76 14.14
CA LYS A 146 8.23 -15.09 13.90
C LYS A 146 7.21 -16.22 13.79
N HIS A 147 6.14 -16.13 14.58
CA HIS A 147 5.13 -17.16 14.68
C HIS A 147 3.76 -16.52 14.54
N ARG A 148 3.23 -16.53 13.32
CA ARG A 148 1.93 -15.92 13.01
C ARG A 148 0.73 -16.74 13.53
N ILE A 149 0.90 -17.60 14.52
CA ILE A 149 -0.16 -18.46 15.10
C ILE A 149 -0.88 -17.79 16.28
N TYR A 150 -0.49 -16.56 16.62
CA TYR A 150 -0.95 -15.86 17.80
C TYR A 150 -1.82 -14.65 17.43
N ILE A 151 -2.90 -14.46 18.18
CA ILE A 151 -3.67 -13.21 18.22
C ILE A 151 -3.12 -12.36 19.36
N VAL A 152 -3.00 -11.04 19.21
CA VAL A 152 -2.54 -10.16 20.30
C VAL A 152 -3.72 -9.42 20.91
N ALA A 153 -3.91 -9.57 22.22
CA ALA A 153 -4.82 -8.78 23.03
C ALA A 153 -4.04 -7.68 23.74
N THR A 154 -4.21 -6.44 23.28
CA THR A 154 -3.56 -5.24 23.81
C THR A 154 -4.50 -4.05 23.78
N ASN A 155 -4.47 -3.24 24.84
CA ASN A 155 -5.10 -1.91 24.88
C ASN A 155 -4.05 -0.79 24.80
N ASP A 156 -2.77 -1.15 24.68
CA ASP A 156 -1.69 -0.19 24.56
C ASP A 156 -1.69 0.41 23.15
N GLN A 157 -1.80 1.75 23.08
CA GLN A 157 -1.88 2.45 21.80
C GLN A 157 -0.56 2.37 21.03
N ASP A 158 0.58 2.34 21.71
CA ASP A 158 1.89 2.26 21.07
C ASP A 158 2.19 0.84 20.60
N LEU A 159 1.83 -0.20 21.35
CA LEU A 159 1.85 -1.59 20.87
C LEU A 159 0.87 -1.77 19.70
N CYS A 160 -0.36 -1.25 19.79
CA CYS A 160 -1.31 -1.23 18.67
C CYS A 160 -0.73 -0.52 17.43
N ARG A 161 -0.05 0.61 17.59
CA ARG A 161 0.64 1.33 16.50
C ARG A 161 1.79 0.49 15.96
N ARG A 162 2.62 -0.11 16.82
CA ARG A 162 3.72 -1.00 16.44
C ARG A 162 3.22 -2.23 15.66
N LEU A 163 1.99 -2.66 15.93
CA LEU A 163 1.31 -3.76 15.23
C LEU A 163 0.50 -3.32 13.99
N ARG A 164 0.36 -2.01 13.69
CA ARG A 164 -0.50 -1.49 12.59
C ARG A 164 0.10 -0.29 11.83
N LYS A 165 0.90 -0.41 10.75
CA LYS A 165 1.44 0.80 10.03
C LYS A 165 1.85 0.70 8.54
N ILE A 166 1.29 1.60 7.67
CA ILE A 166 1.62 2.15 6.28
C ILE A 166 1.14 1.53 4.92
N PRO A 167 0.26 2.16 4.11
CA PRO A 167 -0.21 1.56 2.85
C PRO A 167 0.71 1.70 1.60
N ALA A 168 0.75 0.68 0.72
CA ALA A 168 1.27 0.76 -0.66
C ALA A 168 0.16 1.14 -1.64
N GLY A 169 -0.12 2.44 -1.73
CA GLY A 169 -1.06 3.07 -2.66
C GLY A 169 -0.78 2.81 -4.14
N VAL A 170 -1.79 3.06 -4.98
CA VAL A 170 -1.65 3.13 -6.45
C VAL A 170 -0.46 4.00 -6.87
N LEU A 171 -0.23 5.15 -6.20
CA LEU A 171 0.91 6.03 -6.49
C LEU A 171 2.26 5.35 -6.26
N GLY A 172 2.41 4.58 -5.18
CA GLY A 172 3.65 3.86 -4.89
C GLY A 172 3.90 2.73 -5.90
N LEU A 173 2.84 2.01 -6.27
CA LEU A 173 2.91 0.92 -7.25
C LEU A 173 3.25 1.43 -8.66
N THR A 174 2.57 2.47 -9.15
CA THR A 174 2.86 3.04 -10.47
C THR A 174 4.23 3.71 -10.51
N THR A 175 4.63 4.38 -9.43
CA THR A 175 5.98 4.97 -9.33
C THR A 175 7.06 3.89 -9.37
N ALA A 176 6.89 2.79 -8.61
CA ALA A 176 7.86 1.71 -8.61
C ALA A 176 8.01 1.05 -9.99
N LEU A 177 6.90 0.80 -10.70
CA LEU A 177 6.91 0.27 -12.07
C LEU A 177 7.54 1.25 -13.06
N TYR A 178 7.15 2.52 -13.01
CA TYR A 178 7.72 3.54 -13.89
C TYR A 178 9.24 3.63 -13.71
N LEU A 179 9.71 3.57 -12.46
CA LEU A 179 11.14 3.53 -12.17
C LEU A 179 11.80 2.26 -12.73
N GLN A 180 11.19 1.06 -12.63
CA GLN A 180 11.77 -0.16 -13.22
C GLN A 180 12.02 -0.03 -14.73
N ASP A 181 11.13 0.64 -15.44
CA ASP A 181 11.25 0.80 -16.90
C ASP A 181 12.37 1.77 -17.30
N HIS A 182 12.65 2.76 -16.44
CA HIS A 182 13.55 3.88 -16.75
C HIS A 182 14.91 3.84 -16.06
N LEU A 183 15.06 3.05 -14.98
CA LEU A 183 16.34 2.87 -14.29
C LEU A 183 17.25 1.87 -15.02
N PRO A 184 18.58 2.01 -14.88
CA PRO A 184 19.52 1.03 -15.39
C PRO A 184 19.37 -0.32 -14.66
N PRO A 185 19.67 -1.45 -15.32
CA PRO A 185 19.44 -2.80 -14.76
C PRO A 185 20.20 -3.12 -13.46
N ASN A 186 21.20 -2.32 -13.10
CA ASN A 186 21.99 -2.49 -11.88
C ASN A 186 21.39 -1.78 -10.65
N GLN A 187 20.30 -1.04 -10.81
CA GLN A 187 19.57 -0.43 -9.70
C GLN A 187 18.35 -1.29 -9.38
N THR A 188 18.26 -1.71 -8.11
CA THR A 188 17.11 -2.45 -7.60
C THR A 188 16.14 -1.51 -6.90
N ILE A 189 14.85 -1.83 -6.97
CA ILE A 189 13.79 -1.10 -6.29
C ILE A 189 13.21 -2.01 -5.22
N LEU A 190 13.18 -1.51 -3.99
CA LEU A 190 12.49 -2.14 -2.86
C LEU A 190 11.21 -1.36 -2.57
N LEU A 191 10.06 -1.98 -2.82
CA LEU A 191 8.77 -1.47 -2.40
C LEU A 191 8.49 -1.92 -0.97
N ALA A 192 8.48 -0.96 -0.04
CA ALA A 192 8.28 -1.21 1.39
C ALA A 192 6.98 -0.58 1.89
N ALA A 193 6.05 -1.39 2.41
CA ALA A 193 4.75 -0.91 2.93
C ALA A 193 4.03 -1.94 3.83
N ARG A 194 3.14 -1.52 4.73
CA ARG A 194 2.12 -2.33 5.46
C ARG A 194 1.12 -3.02 4.56
N ASP A 195 0.45 -2.24 3.72
CA ASP A 195 -0.79 -2.65 3.07
C ASP A 195 -0.45 -2.85 1.61
N LEU A 196 -0.33 -4.11 1.23
CA LEU A 196 -0.27 -4.50 -0.17
C LEU A 196 -1.70 -4.68 -0.70
N PRO A 197 -1.91 -4.86 -2.03
CA PRO A 197 -3.22 -4.98 -2.66
C PRO A 197 -4.20 -5.99 -2.04
N HIS A 198 -3.71 -6.97 -1.27
CA HIS A 198 -4.55 -7.94 -0.55
C HIS A 198 -5.17 -7.38 0.75
N SER A 199 -4.72 -6.21 1.23
CA SER A 199 -5.18 -5.61 2.48
C SER A 199 -6.57 -4.98 2.35
N THR A 200 -7.37 -5.15 3.40
CA THR A 200 -8.70 -4.53 3.56
C THR A 200 -8.66 -3.39 4.59
N SER A 201 -7.53 -2.70 4.73
CA SER A 201 -7.39 -1.54 5.61
C SER A 201 -8.12 -0.32 5.07
N LEU A 202 -8.97 0.34 5.87
CA LEU A 202 -9.64 1.60 5.51
C LEU A 202 -8.66 2.73 5.14
N ASN A 203 -7.46 2.70 5.73
CA ASN A 203 -6.41 3.68 5.51
C ASN A 203 -5.55 3.35 4.28
N TYR A 204 -5.75 2.18 3.67
CA TYR A 204 -5.26 1.89 2.34
C TYR A 204 -6.32 2.33 1.33
N ALA A 205 -6.24 3.57 0.88
CA ALA A 205 -7.32 4.19 0.09
C ALA A 205 -7.60 3.49 -1.25
N SER A 206 -6.59 2.85 -1.85
CA SER A 206 -6.64 2.41 -3.23
C SER A 206 -7.71 1.36 -3.53
N PRO A 207 -7.86 0.25 -2.77
CA PRO A 207 -8.90 -0.75 -3.02
C PRO A 207 -10.35 -0.23 -2.87
N TRP A 208 -10.53 0.90 -2.18
CA TRP A 208 -11.85 1.51 -1.93
C TRP A 208 -12.28 2.50 -3.00
N ALA A 209 -11.36 2.92 -3.87
CA ALA A 209 -11.65 3.87 -4.93
C ALA A 209 -12.62 3.27 -5.96
N GLY A 210 -13.37 4.13 -6.66
CA GLY A 210 -14.31 3.72 -7.72
C GLY A 210 -13.69 2.76 -8.73
N ALA A 211 -12.77 3.17 -9.60
CA ALA A 211 -12.31 4.52 -9.92
C ALA A 211 -12.54 4.79 -11.42
N HIS A 212 -12.57 6.05 -11.84
CA HIS A 212 -12.61 6.42 -13.26
C HIS A 212 -11.64 7.55 -13.53
N TYR A 213 -11.38 7.80 -14.81
CA TYR A 213 -10.75 9.02 -15.28
C TYR A 213 -11.82 10.10 -15.50
N ARG A 214 -11.72 11.22 -14.78
CA ARG A 214 -12.61 12.37 -14.98
C ARG A 214 -11.78 13.65 -15.13
N PRO A 215 -11.77 14.30 -16.30
CA PRO A 215 -11.07 15.57 -16.46
C PRO A 215 -11.50 16.61 -15.43
N VAL A 216 -10.54 17.40 -14.97
CA VAL A 216 -10.79 18.58 -14.15
C VAL A 216 -10.06 19.74 -14.83
N PRO A 217 -10.77 20.74 -15.35
CA PRO A 217 -10.14 21.86 -16.04
C PRO A 217 -9.13 22.60 -15.18
N GLY A 218 -7.97 22.89 -15.74
CA GLY A 218 -6.90 23.62 -15.07
C GLY A 218 -7.22 25.09 -14.89
N SER A 219 -7.67 25.49 -13.71
CA SER A 219 -7.95 26.91 -13.37
C SER A 219 -6.95 27.54 -12.40
N THR A 220 -6.05 26.74 -11.85
CA THR A 220 -4.98 27.16 -10.93
C THR A 220 -3.69 26.43 -11.30
N PRO A 221 -2.49 26.93 -10.91
CA PRO A 221 -1.24 26.22 -11.19
C PRO A 221 -1.24 24.76 -10.72
N GLN A 222 -1.90 24.48 -9.58
CA GLN A 222 -2.10 23.13 -9.10
C GLN A 222 -2.96 22.31 -10.08
N LEU A 223 -4.14 22.80 -10.46
CA LEU A 223 -5.06 22.07 -11.33
C LEU A 223 -4.51 21.92 -12.75
N THR A 224 -3.78 22.88 -13.28
CA THR A 224 -3.09 22.78 -14.57
C THR A 224 -2.02 21.68 -14.56
N ARG A 225 -1.25 21.57 -13.46
CA ARG A 225 -0.30 20.47 -13.26
C ARG A 225 -1.01 19.12 -13.20
N GLU A 226 -2.07 19.02 -12.41
CA GLU A 226 -2.85 17.78 -12.28
C GLU A 226 -3.56 17.41 -13.59
N GLU A 227 -4.03 18.38 -14.38
CA GLU A 227 -4.57 18.15 -15.73
C GLU A 227 -3.51 17.52 -16.65
N THR A 228 -2.27 17.99 -16.58
CA THR A 228 -1.16 17.44 -17.38
C THR A 228 -0.77 16.03 -16.93
N GLN A 229 -0.76 15.77 -15.62
CA GLN A 229 -0.57 14.43 -15.05
C GLN A 229 -1.70 13.47 -15.46
N ALA A 230 -2.94 13.96 -15.47
CA ALA A 230 -4.11 13.21 -15.89
C ALA A 230 -3.99 12.79 -17.36
N LYS A 231 -3.66 13.71 -18.27
CA LYS A 231 -3.48 13.42 -19.70
C LYS A 231 -2.45 12.31 -19.96
N ARG A 232 -1.30 12.35 -19.28
CA ARG A 232 -0.28 11.29 -19.38
C ARG A 232 -0.78 9.94 -18.84
N THR A 233 -1.53 9.98 -17.74
CA THR A 233 -2.18 8.78 -17.20
C THR A 233 -3.24 8.20 -18.14
N TYR A 234 -4.03 9.04 -18.80
CA TYR A 234 -4.99 8.64 -19.81
C TYR A 234 -4.29 7.95 -20.99
N ALA A 235 -3.22 8.55 -21.52
CA ALA A 235 -2.44 7.97 -22.62
C ALA A 235 -1.88 6.59 -22.26
N HIS A 236 -1.43 6.40 -21.01
CA HIS A 236 -1.05 5.08 -20.53
C HIS A 236 -2.25 4.12 -20.48
N PHE A 237 -3.39 4.52 -19.92
CA PHE A 237 -4.57 3.65 -19.85
C PHE A 237 -5.07 3.22 -21.23
N THR A 238 -4.95 4.08 -22.26
CA THR A 238 -5.24 3.70 -23.65
C THR A 238 -4.39 2.53 -24.12
N HIS A 239 -3.08 2.57 -23.89
CA HIS A 239 -2.19 1.46 -24.26
C HIS A 239 -2.44 0.22 -23.40
N LEU A 240 -2.60 0.40 -22.09
CA LEU A 240 -2.78 -0.68 -21.13
C LEU A 240 -4.07 -1.46 -21.38
N ALA A 241 -5.20 -0.77 -21.59
CA ALA A 241 -6.48 -1.42 -21.84
C ALA A 241 -6.48 -2.22 -23.16
N ALA A 242 -5.68 -1.80 -24.15
CA ALA A 242 -5.54 -2.51 -25.41
C ALA A 242 -4.62 -3.75 -25.31
N GLN A 243 -3.55 -3.67 -24.52
CA GLN A 243 -2.53 -4.73 -24.44
C GLN A 243 -2.80 -5.74 -23.32
N GLU A 244 -3.34 -5.27 -22.19
CA GLU A 244 -3.47 -6.04 -20.95
C GLU A 244 -4.91 -5.94 -20.41
N PRO A 245 -5.89 -6.57 -21.08
CA PRO A 245 -7.31 -6.52 -20.67
C PRO A 245 -7.53 -7.12 -19.27
N GLY A 246 -6.62 -7.99 -18.80
CA GLY A 246 -6.62 -8.55 -17.45
C GLY A 246 -6.18 -7.57 -16.35
N SER A 247 -5.71 -6.37 -16.69
CA SER A 247 -5.29 -5.34 -15.72
C SER A 247 -6.45 -4.78 -14.91
N GLY A 248 -7.69 -4.93 -15.38
CA GLY A 248 -8.86 -4.33 -14.75
C GLY A 248 -9.07 -2.86 -15.11
N VAL A 249 -8.42 -2.36 -16.16
CA VAL A 249 -8.70 -1.06 -16.80
C VAL A 249 -9.49 -1.30 -18.09
N GLN A 250 -10.56 -0.53 -18.30
CA GLN A 250 -11.40 -0.67 -19.50
C GLN A 250 -11.89 0.69 -19.97
N SER A 251 -11.93 0.89 -21.30
CA SER A 251 -12.57 2.04 -21.91
C SER A 251 -14.10 1.86 -21.98
N LEU A 252 -14.85 2.92 -21.68
CA LEU A 252 -16.30 2.99 -21.85
C LEU A 252 -16.78 4.45 -21.91
N PRO A 253 -18.04 4.71 -22.29
CA PRO A 253 -18.60 6.05 -22.31
C PRO A 253 -18.65 6.69 -20.91
N GLY A 254 -18.18 7.92 -20.80
CA GLY A 254 -18.32 8.81 -19.65
C GLY A 254 -19.33 9.93 -19.92
N ILE A 255 -20.11 10.29 -18.91
CA ILE A 255 -21.04 11.43 -18.94
C ILE A 255 -20.86 12.25 -17.67
N GLU A 256 -20.86 13.58 -17.81
CA GLU A 256 -20.86 14.49 -16.69
C GLU A 256 -22.03 15.44 -16.76
N TYR A 257 -22.62 15.74 -15.60
CA TYR A 257 -23.72 16.67 -15.43
C TYR A 257 -23.44 17.59 -14.25
N LEU A 258 -23.47 18.90 -14.49
CA LEU A 258 -23.30 19.93 -13.47
C LEU A 258 -24.54 20.83 -13.44
N GLU A 259 -25.22 20.89 -12.30
CA GLU A 259 -26.34 21.82 -12.09
C GLU A 259 -25.86 23.26 -11.84
N ALA A 260 -24.70 23.41 -11.21
CA ALA A 260 -24.04 24.68 -10.93
C ALA A 260 -22.56 24.60 -11.36
N PRO A 261 -22.26 24.65 -12.68
CA PRO A 261 -20.90 24.52 -13.18
C PRO A 261 -20.01 25.64 -12.63
N PRO A 262 -18.82 25.31 -12.09
CA PRO A 262 -17.80 26.30 -11.74
C PRO A 262 -17.34 27.10 -12.98
N ALA A 263 -16.76 28.28 -12.77
CA ALA A 263 -16.36 29.19 -13.85
C ALA A 263 -15.41 28.54 -14.85
N GLU A 264 -14.51 27.66 -14.39
CA GLU A 264 -13.56 26.95 -15.24
C GLU A 264 -14.20 25.95 -16.21
N TYR A 265 -15.44 25.52 -15.96
CA TYR A 265 -16.22 24.69 -16.90
C TYR A 265 -16.98 25.52 -17.94
N LEU A 266 -17.07 26.84 -17.74
CA LEU A 266 -17.72 27.79 -18.65
C LEU A 266 -16.73 28.46 -19.61
N ASP A 267 -15.44 28.32 -19.36
CA ASP A 267 -14.39 28.83 -20.24
C ASP A 267 -14.05 27.81 -21.34
N ALA A 268 -14.16 28.24 -22.60
CA ALA A 268 -13.96 27.37 -23.76
C ALA A 268 -12.51 26.87 -23.88
N GLY A 269 -11.52 27.67 -23.49
CA GLY A 269 -10.11 27.29 -23.51
C GLY A 269 -9.81 26.20 -22.50
N ASN A 270 -10.31 26.35 -21.27
CA ASN A 270 -10.18 25.36 -20.20
C ASN A 270 -10.86 24.04 -20.57
N ILE A 271 -12.06 24.09 -21.16
CA ILE A 271 -12.73 22.88 -21.66
C ILE A 271 -11.93 22.24 -22.80
N HIS A 272 -11.48 23.02 -23.78
CA HIS A 272 -10.67 22.47 -24.87
C HIS A 272 -9.41 21.79 -24.31
N ASN A 273 -8.69 22.46 -23.41
CA ASN A 273 -7.50 21.90 -22.79
C ASN A 273 -7.81 20.60 -22.05
N ALA A 274 -8.85 20.56 -21.22
CA ALA A 274 -9.14 19.41 -20.37
C ALA A 274 -9.74 18.20 -21.12
N TYR A 275 -10.42 18.40 -22.24
CA TYR A 275 -11.20 17.35 -22.90
C TYR A 275 -10.81 17.04 -24.35
N ALA A 276 -10.04 17.89 -25.05
CA ALA A 276 -9.78 17.70 -26.48
C ALA A 276 -9.03 16.40 -26.83
N HIS A 277 -8.32 15.79 -25.88
CA HIS A 277 -7.63 14.50 -26.07
C HIS A 277 -8.53 13.29 -25.89
N LEU A 278 -9.82 13.47 -25.58
CA LEU A 278 -10.77 12.40 -25.31
C LEU A 278 -11.60 12.07 -26.54
N ASP A 279 -11.62 10.78 -26.89
CA ASP A 279 -12.35 10.30 -28.05
C ASP A 279 -13.85 10.54 -27.89
N GLY A 280 -14.48 11.06 -28.95
CA GLY A 280 -15.91 11.32 -28.96
C GLY A 280 -16.38 12.38 -27.96
N PHE A 281 -15.49 13.25 -27.50
CA PHE A 281 -15.88 14.40 -26.67
C PHE A 281 -16.89 15.28 -27.38
N ARG A 282 -18.01 15.56 -26.69
CA ARG A 282 -18.99 16.57 -27.09
C ARG A 282 -19.67 17.18 -25.87
N GLN A 283 -19.98 18.47 -25.95
CA GLN A 283 -20.92 19.13 -25.04
C GLN A 283 -22.36 18.77 -25.41
N LEU A 284 -23.20 18.53 -24.40
CA LEU A 284 -24.61 18.22 -24.55
C LEU A 284 -25.41 19.53 -24.63
N GLN A 285 -26.39 19.59 -25.53
CA GLN A 285 -27.17 20.80 -25.75
C GLN A 285 -28.47 20.81 -24.95
N GLY A 286 -28.77 21.93 -24.28
CA GLY A 286 -29.97 22.07 -23.45
C GLY A 286 -31.28 22.17 -24.23
N GLY A 287 -31.24 22.67 -25.47
CA GLY A 287 -32.43 22.85 -26.31
C GLY A 287 -32.95 21.57 -26.97
N GLU A 288 -32.14 20.51 -27.02
CA GLU A 288 -32.46 19.24 -27.70
C GLU A 288 -32.98 18.16 -26.73
N GLY A 289 -33.21 18.51 -25.45
CA GLY A 289 -33.66 17.56 -24.43
C GLY A 289 -32.60 16.56 -23.96
N GLU A 290 -31.33 16.73 -24.38
CA GLU A 290 -30.22 15.86 -23.97
C GLU A 290 -29.76 16.09 -22.52
N LEU A 291 -30.00 17.30 -21.99
CA LEU A 291 -29.69 17.63 -20.60
C LEU A 291 -30.86 17.25 -19.69
N PRO A 292 -30.62 16.48 -18.61
CA PRO A 292 -31.64 16.25 -17.60
C PRO A 292 -32.11 17.56 -16.96
N GLU A 293 -33.33 17.56 -16.43
CA GLU A 293 -33.88 18.71 -15.73
C GLU A 293 -32.93 19.22 -14.63
N GLY A 294 -32.78 20.55 -14.57
CA GLY A 294 -31.91 21.25 -13.62
C GLY A 294 -30.42 21.27 -13.97
N VAL A 295 -29.97 20.49 -14.96
CA VAL A 295 -28.57 20.45 -15.39
C VAL A 295 -28.27 21.63 -16.32
N LYS A 296 -27.21 22.40 -16.00
CA LYS A 296 -26.80 23.58 -16.79
C LYS A 296 -25.62 23.31 -17.72
N TRP A 297 -24.83 22.30 -17.42
CA TRP A 297 -23.66 21.92 -18.22
C TRP A 297 -23.53 20.40 -18.23
N GLY A 298 -23.28 19.83 -19.40
CA GLY A 298 -23.04 18.40 -19.53
C GLY A 298 -22.19 18.05 -20.75
N VAL A 299 -21.48 16.94 -20.63
CA VAL A 299 -20.58 16.43 -21.68
C VAL A 299 -20.68 14.92 -21.77
N LYS A 300 -20.30 14.38 -22.93
CA LYS A 300 -20.11 12.95 -23.16
C LYS A 300 -18.78 12.73 -23.87
N TYR A 301 -18.07 11.68 -23.50
CA TYR A 301 -16.75 11.31 -24.05
C TYR A 301 -16.45 9.83 -23.79
N GLN A 302 -15.42 9.26 -24.41
CA GLN A 302 -14.86 7.97 -24.00
C GLN A 302 -13.87 8.17 -22.85
N THR A 303 -13.92 7.30 -21.85
CA THR A 303 -13.07 7.37 -20.67
C THR A 303 -12.68 5.99 -20.17
N PHE A 304 -11.85 5.94 -19.14
CA PHE A 304 -11.43 4.70 -18.49
C PHE A 304 -12.06 4.53 -17.12
N VAL A 305 -12.52 3.32 -16.85
CA VAL A 305 -12.88 2.83 -15.51
C VAL A 305 -11.86 1.81 -15.05
N VAL A 306 -11.70 1.71 -13.72
CA VAL A 306 -10.71 0.85 -13.09
C VAL A 306 -11.37 0.01 -12.02
N ASN A 307 -11.20 -1.31 -12.11
CA ASN A 307 -11.44 -2.24 -11.02
C ASN A 307 -10.26 -2.12 -10.05
N SER A 308 -10.34 -1.15 -9.14
CA SER A 308 -9.23 -0.72 -8.29
C SER A 308 -8.48 -1.84 -7.54
N PRO A 309 -9.13 -2.83 -6.88
CA PRO A 309 -8.39 -3.93 -6.23
C PRO A 309 -7.67 -4.83 -7.24
N VAL A 310 -8.30 -5.15 -8.37
CA VAL A 310 -7.68 -5.97 -9.43
C VAL A 310 -6.49 -5.24 -10.03
N TYR A 311 -6.63 -3.95 -10.31
CA TYR A 311 -5.57 -3.14 -10.87
C TYR A 311 -4.37 -3.00 -9.94
N CYS A 312 -4.60 -2.74 -8.65
CA CYS A 312 -3.51 -2.71 -7.67
C CYS A 312 -2.79 -4.06 -7.56
N ALA A 313 -3.52 -5.18 -7.60
CA ALA A 313 -2.91 -6.51 -7.60
C ALA A 313 -2.11 -6.79 -8.88
N TRP A 314 -2.61 -6.36 -10.04
CA TRP A 314 -1.91 -6.45 -11.32
C TRP A 314 -0.61 -5.64 -11.29
N LEU A 315 -0.65 -4.39 -10.81
CA LEU A 315 0.56 -3.54 -10.68
C LEU A 315 1.61 -4.18 -9.78
N LEU A 316 1.21 -4.74 -8.63
CA LEU A 316 2.15 -5.41 -7.73
C LEU A 316 2.76 -6.65 -8.39
N ARG A 317 1.94 -7.44 -9.10
CA ARG A 317 2.41 -8.63 -9.82
C ARG A 317 3.43 -8.25 -10.89
N GLU A 318 3.14 -7.24 -11.70
CA GLU A 318 4.07 -6.72 -12.72
C GLU A 318 5.38 -6.27 -12.08
N PHE A 319 5.31 -5.54 -10.97
CA PHE A 319 6.49 -5.06 -10.27
C PHE A 319 7.40 -6.23 -9.83
N VAL A 320 6.81 -7.28 -9.24
CA VAL A 320 7.54 -8.48 -8.80
C VAL A 320 8.10 -9.26 -9.98
N LEU A 321 7.33 -9.46 -11.05
CA LEU A 321 7.78 -10.22 -12.23
C LEU A 321 8.94 -9.51 -12.97
N ARG A 322 9.02 -8.19 -12.87
CA ARG A 322 10.14 -7.39 -13.38
C ARG A 322 11.35 -7.37 -12.43
N GLY A 323 11.36 -8.22 -11.40
CA GLY A 323 12.47 -8.35 -10.45
C GLY A 323 12.44 -7.35 -9.30
N GLY A 324 11.30 -6.68 -9.08
CA GLY A 324 11.11 -5.77 -7.96
C GLY A 324 11.03 -6.52 -6.64
N GLU A 325 11.70 -6.01 -5.60
CA GLU A 325 11.61 -6.58 -4.27
C GLU A 325 10.49 -5.92 -3.48
N VAL A 326 9.66 -6.72 -2.81
CA VAL A 326 8.58 -6.22 -1.96
C VAL A 326 8.86 -6.63 -0.53
N ARG A 327 8.69 -5.68 0.39
CA ARG A 327 8.77 -5.95 1.82
C ARG A 327 7.58 -5.36 2.54
N GLU A 328 6.86 -6.23 3.25
CA GLU A 328 5.92 -5.74 4.24
C GLU A 328 6.69 -5.05 5.36
N TYR A 329 6.61 -3.72 5.42
CA TYR A 329 7.36 -2.92 6.38
C TYR A 329 6.59 -1.69 6.84
N THR A 330 6.84 -1.36 8.09
CA THR A 330 6.10 -0.40 8.88
C THR A 330 7.08 0.67 9.32
N PHE A 331 7.02 1.85 8.70
CA PHE A 331 7.89 2.96 9.08
C PHE A 331 7.31 3.72 10.27
N VAL A 332 8.15 4.10 11.23
CA VAL A 332 7.86 5.19 12.17
C VAL A 332 8.38 6.51 11.59
N ASP A 333 9.51 6.44 10.91
CA ASP A 333 10.19 7.55 10.27
C ASP A 333 10.67 7.16 8.86
N LEU A 334 10.54 8.07 7.89
CA LEU A 334 10.95 7.82 6.50
C LEU A 334 12.44 7.49 6.37
N ARG A 335 13.27 7.97 7.31
CA ARG A 335 14.72 7.71 7.35
C ARG A 335 15.04 6.24 7.55
N GLU A 336 14.13 5.44 8.09
CA GLU A 336 14.30 3.99 8.18
C GLU A 336 14.50 3.36 6.79
N GLY A 337 13.93 3.96 5.74
CA GLY A 337 14.04 3.48 4.35
C GLY A 337 15.47 3.37 3.86
N PHE A 338 16.36 4.25 4.32
CA PHE A 338 17.77 4.21 3.97
C PHE A 338 18.50 2.97 4.54
N TYR A 339 17.91 2.27 5.50
CA TYR A 339 18.51 1.11 6.18
C TYR A 339 17.86 -0.23 5.80
N LEU A 340 16.79 -0.21 5.01
CA LEU A 340 16.06 -1.43 4.63
C LEU A 340 16.83 -2.29 3.62
N ALA A 341 17.69 -1.69 2.82
CA ALA A 341 18.56 -2.38 1.89
C ALA A 341 19.97 -1.77 1.93
N GLY A 342 20.94 -2.45 1.30
CA GLY A 342 22.29 -1.90 1.15
C GLY A 342 22.30 -0.73 0.16
N ASN A 343 23.07 0.32 0.46
CA ASN A 343 23.33 1.45 -0.46
C ASN A 343 22.09 2.24 -0.91
N VAL A 344 21.02 2.29 -0.10
CA VAL A 344 19.86 3.14 -0.41
C VAL A 344 20.25 4.61 -0.26
N ARG A 345 20.19 5.36 -1.37
CA ARG A 345 20.44 6.82 -1.40
C ARG A 345 19.18 7.65 -1.58
N THR A 346 18.10 7.01 -2.00
CA THR A 346 16.83 7.67 -2.32
C THR A 346 15.68 6.88 -1.73
N VAL A 347 14.77 7.57 -1.05
CA VAL A 347 13.50 7.02 -0.56
C VAL A 347 12.37 7.78 -1.24
N VAL A 348 11.45 7.08 -1.90
CA VAL A 348 10.25 7.71 -2.48
C VAL A 348 9.08 7.53 -1.53
N ASN A 349 8.55 8.63 -0.99
CA ASN A 349 7.44 8.63 -0.05
C ASN A 349 6.09 8.77 -0.78
N CYS A 350 5.42 7.63 -0.97
CA CYS A 350 4.06 7.53 -1.50
C CYS A 350 3.03 7.09 -0.44
N SER A 351 3.23 7.46 0.83
CA SER A 351 2.44 6.98 1.98
C SER A 351 0.99 7.51 2.07
N GLY A 352 0.57 8.35 1.13
CA GLY A 352 -0.75 8.98 1.10
C GLY A 352 -0.84 10.23 1.99
N LEU A 353 -0.68 10.09 3.30
CA LEU A 353 -0.76 11.20 4.28
C LEU A 353 0.61 11.81 4.64
N GLY A 354 1.68 11.39 3.99
CA GLY A 354 2.99 12.05 4.11
C GLY A 354 3.81 11.72 5.36
N MET A 355 3.26 10.97 6.32
CA MET A 355 3.87 10.64 7.62
C MET A 355 4.18 11.87 8.49
N GLY A 356 3.13 12.57 8.92
CA GLY A 356 3.25 13.71 9.84
C GLY A 356 3.22 15.08 9.15
N ASP A 357 2.79 15.14 7.89
CA ASP A 357 2.51 16.41 7.22
C ASP A 357 1.22 17.01 7.80
N GLU A 358 1.33 18.15 8.50
CA GLU A 358 0.21 18.85 9.12
C GLU A 358 -0.85 19.33 8.12
N LYS A 359 -0.45 19.53 6.85
CA LYS A 359 -1.38 19.90 5.78
C LYS A 359 -2.14 18.69 5.23
N ALA A 360 -1.74 17.47 5.57
CA ALA A 360 -2.40 16.26 5.10
C ALA A 360 -3.61 15.91 5.98
N PHE A 361 -4.72 15.56 5.34
CA PHE A 361 -5.96 15.19 6.02
C PHE A 361 -6.73 14.13 5.24
N VAL A 362 -7.67 13.47 5.91
CA VAL A 362 -8.54 12.49 5.27
C VAL A 362 -9.84 13.13 4.79
N ILE A 363 -10.35 12.66 3.66
CA ILE A 363 -11.72 12.91 3.22
C ILE A 363 -12.44 11.57 3.22
N LYS A 364 -13.31 11.34 4.21
CA LYS A 364 -14.17 10.14 4.24
C LYS A 364 -15.10 10.17 3.03
N GLY A 365 -15.16 9.03 2.35
CA GLY A 365 -16.10 8.77 1.29
C GLY A 365 -16.79 7.45 1.52
N GLN A 366 -18.11 7.49 1.57
CA GLN A 366 -18.93 6.30 1.55
C GLN A 366 -19.46 6.06 0.13
N THR A 367 -19.37 4.82 -0.31
CA THR A 367 -19.95 4.32 -1.56
C THR A 367 -20.62 2.96 -1.29
N CYS A 368 -21.43 2.51 -2.23
CA CYS A 368 -22.08 1.21 -2.22
C CYS A 368 -21.63 0.42 -3.45
N LEU A 369 -21.22 -0.83 -3.26
CA LEU A 369 -20.93 -1.74 -4.36
C LEU A 369 -22.17 -2.60 -4.63
N VAL A 370 -22.67 -2.56 -5.87
CA VAL A 370 -23.85 -3.33 -6.29
C VAL A 370 -23.51 -4.28 -7.43
N ARG A 371 -24.29 -5.36 -7.56
CA ARG A 371 -24.19 -6.31 -8.67
C ARG A 371 -24.83 -5.80 -9.96
N ASN A 372 -25.72 -4.80 -9.86
CA ASN A 372 -26.43 -4.22 -10.98
C ASN A 372 -25.44 -3.65 -12.04
N PRO A 373 -25.52 -4.12 -13.29
CA PRO A 373 -24.61 -3.67 -14.33
C PRO A 373 -25.00 -2.28 -14.85
N CYS A 374 -23.99 -1.51 -15.20
CA CYS A 374 -24.11 -0.24 -15.91
C CYS A 374 -23.05 -0.21 -17.01
N SER A 375 -23.39 0.28 -18.20
CA SER A 375 -22.48 0.32 -19.36
C SER A 375 -21.78 1.66 -19.54
N VAL A 376 -22.08 2.63 -18.67
CA VAL A 376 -21.61 4.01 -18.72
C VAL A 376 -21.14 4.42 -17.33
N THR A 377 -20.13 5.28 -17.24
CA THR A 377 -19.83 5.99 -16.00
C THR A 377 -20.45 7.37 -16.04
N ILE A 378 -21.19 7.74 -15.00
CA ILE A 378 -21.85 9.04 -14.92
C ILE A 378 -21.41 9.73 -13.64
N THR A 379 -21.06 11.01 -13.75
CA THR A 379 -20.84 11.90 -12.61
C THR A 379 -21.84 13.04 -12.65
N ARG A 380 -22.61 13.21 -11.58
CA ARG A 380 -23.52 14.34 -11.37
C ARG A 380 -23.06 15.15 -10.16
N GLN A 381 -22.91 16.46 -10.34
CA GLN A 381 -22.77 17.41 -9.24
C GLN A 381 -24.03 18.27 -9.15
N ASN A 382 -24.68 18.22 -7.99
CA ASN A 382 -25.89 18.97 -7.73
C ASN A 382 -25.57 20.40 -7.27
N SER A 383 -26.57 21.27 -7.32
CA SER A 383 -26.47 22.68 -6.91
C SER A 383 -26.05 22.88 -5.45
N ASP A 384 -26.36 21.94 -4.56
CA ASP A 384 -25.93 21.91 -3.15
C ASP A 384 -24.48 21.41 -2.94
N ARG A 385 -23.75 21.16 -4.03
CA ARG A 385 -22.38 20.59 -4.07
C ARG A 385 -22.30 19.11 -3.65
N SER A 386 -23.43 18.43 -3.45
CA SER A 386 -23.46 16.97 -3.31
C SER A 386 -23.11 16.30 -4.65
N TRP A 387 -22.56 15.10 -4.55
CA TRP A 387 -22.11 14.33 -5.70
C TRP A 387 -22.87 13.02 -5.77
N SER A 388 -23.19 12.60 -6.98
CA SER A 388 -23.66 11.25 -7.25
C SER A 388 -22.98 10.71 -8.49
N PHE A 389 -22.51 9.47 -8.44
CA PHE A 389 -21.82 8.84 -9.55
C PHE A 389 -22.05 7.34 -9.58
N CYS A 390 -22.01 6.76 -10.79
CA CYS A 390 -21.91 5.33 -11.02
C CYS A 390 -20.63 5.00 -11.78
N ILE A 391 -19.89 4.00 -11.30
CA ILE A 391 -18.63 3.56 -11.89
C ILE A 391 -18.67 2.04 -12.03
N PRO A 392 -19.01 1.51 -13.21
CA PRO A 392 -18.96 0.08 -13.45
C PRO A 392 -17.51 -0.40 -13.49
N ARG A 393 -17.17 -1.37 -12.63
CA ARG A 393 -15.82 -1.95 -12.58
C ARG A 393 -15.68 -3.07 -13.61
N PRO A 394 -14.59 -3.07 -14.40
CA PRO A 394 -14.29 -4.15 -15.34
C PRO A 394 -14.19 -5.53 -14.68
N LEU A 395 -14.20 -6.57 -15.51
CA LEU A 395 -13.98 -7.97 -15.11
C LEU A 395 -14.99 -8.46 -14.04
N GLY A 396 -16.25 -8.04 -14.16
CA GLY A 396 -17.31 -8.44 -13.23
C GLY A 396 -17.14 -7.85 -11.82
N GLY A 397 -16.42 -6.73 -11.68
CA GLY A 397 -16.14 -6.10 -10.39
C GLY A 397 -17.35 -5.42 -9.72
N GLY A 398 -18.54 -5.50 -10.31
CA GLY A 398 -19.76 -4.80 -9.91
C GLY A 398 -19.74 -3.31 -10.27
N THR A 399 -20.78 -2.58 -9.88
CA THR A 399 -20.88 -1.12 -10.07
C THR A 399 -20.73 -0.40 -8.75
N ILE A 400 -19.83 0.57 -8.67
CA ILE A 400 -19.73 1.47 -7.53
C ILE A 400 -20.73 2.60 -7.68
N ILE A 401 -21.63 2.74 -6.71
CA ILE A 401 -22.53 3.87 -6.55
C ILE A 401 -21.95 4.75 -5.45
N GLY A 402 -21.68 6.00 -5.77
CA GLY A 402 -21.20 6.95 -4.79
C GLY A 402 -21.81 8.34 -4.99
N GLY A 403 -21.44 9.31 -4.16
CA GLY A 403 -20.67 9.08 -2.94
C GLY A 403 -20.56 10.33 -2.10
N THR A 404 -20.12 10.16 -0.86
CA THR A 404 -19.94 11.29 0.06
C THR A 404 -18.52 11.88 0.00
N LYS A 405 -18.43 13.15 0.43
CA LYS A 405 -17.18 13.90 0.59
C LYS A 405 -17.19 14.59 1.96
N GLN A 406 -16.54 13.98 2.94
CA GLN A 406 -16.55 14.44 4.33
C GLN A 406 -15.10 14.69 4.81
N PRO A 407 -14.57 15.91 4.64
CA PRO A 407 -13.23 16.29 5.13
C PRO A 407 -13.08 16.10 6.63
N HIS A 408 -11.87 15.74 7.07
CA HIS A 408 -11.48 15.52 8.48
C HIS A 408 -12.31 14.47 9.24
N ASN A 409 -13.16 13.72 8.56
CA ASN A 409 -13.98 12.70 9.18
C ASN A 409 -13.22 11.36 9.28
N TRP A 410 -13.03 10.91 10.52
CA TRP A 410 -12.34 9.66 10.86
C TRP A 410 -13.28 8.54 11.27
N ASP A 411 -14.59 8.67 11.15
CA ASP A 411 -15.52 7.58 11.44
C ASP A 411 -15.32 6.42 10.44
N PRO A 412 -14.95 5.21 10.91
CA PRO A 412 -14.72 4.07 10.03
C PRO A 412 -16.02 3.42 9.52
N ASN A 413 -17.17 3.77 10.10
CA ASN A 413 -18.41 3.03 9.87
C ASN A 413 -19.22 3.60 8.70
N PRO A 414 -19.83 2.73 7.87
CA PRO A 414 -20.81 3.16 6.89
C PRO A 414 -22.14 3.52 7.57
N SER A 415 -22.82 4.54 7.07
CA SER A 415 -24.18 4.93 7.48
C SER A 415 -25.22 4.27 6.56
N LEU A 416 -26.22 3.60 7.14
CA LEU A 416 -27.33 3.00 6.38
C LEU A 416 -28.22 4.06 5.73
N GLU A 417 -28.39 5.21 6.37
CA GLU A 417 -29.09 6.36 5.80
C GLU A 417 -28.36 6.88 4.56
N THR A 418 -27.04 7.02 4.65
CA THR A 418 -26.22 7.39 3.49
C THR A 418 -26.36 6.37 2.37
N ARG A 419 -26.34 5.06 2.67
CA ARG A 419 -26.59 4.01 1.67
C ARG A 419 -27.94 4.21 0.99
N ALA A 420 -29.02 4.39 1.74
CA ALA A 420 -30.36 4.59 1.20
C ALA A 420 -30.42 5.78 0.26
N GLN A 421 -29.81 6.91 0.63
CA GLN A 421 -29.73 8.10 -0.21
C GLN A 421 -28.94 7.85 -1.51
N LEU A 422 -27.79 7.17 -1.43
CA LEU A 422 -26.97 6.86 -2.60
C LEU A 422 -27.74 5.97 -3.60
N LEU A 423 -28.45 4.96 -3.11
CA LEU A 423 -29.25 4.07 -3.97
C LEU A 423 -30.47 4.78 -4.56
N ALA A 424 -31.15 5.63 -3.78
CA ALA A 424 -32.27 6.44 -4.29
C ALA A 424 -31.83 7.39 -5.41
N ASN A 425 -30.68 8.06 -5.26
CA ASN A 425 -30.10 8.90 -6.29
C ASN A 425 -29.72 8.09 -7.54
N ALA A 426 -29.17 6.89 -7.34
CA ALA A 426 -28.78 6.01 -8.43
C ALA A 426 -29.99 5.53 -9.24
N ALA A 427 -31.08 5.14 -8.59
CA ALA A 427 -32.34 4.78 -9.26
C ALA A 427 -32.94 5.95 -10.05
N LYS A 428 -32.76 7.18 -9.56
CA LYS A 428 -33.28 8.38 -10.21
C LYS A 428 -32.48 8.80 -11.44
N TRP A 429 -31.15 8.67 -11.41
CA TRP A 429 -30.28 9.36 -12.37
C TRP A 429 -29.46 8.47 -13.29
N PHE A 430 -29.27 7.20 -12.98
CA PHE A 430 -28.35 6.35 -13.74
C PHE A 430 -29.07 5.23 -14.50
N PRO A 431 -28.70 5.00 -15.78
CA PRO A 431 -29.30 3.97 -16.59
C PRO A 431 -28.71 2.60 -16.23
N PHE A 432 -29.30 1.93 -15.25
CA PHE A 432 -29.02 0.52 -14.99
C PHE A 432 -29.73 -0.36 -16.02
N ALA A 433 -29.16 -1.53 -16.30
CA ALA A 433 -29.73 -2.45 -17.28
C ALA A 433 -31.15 -2.89 -16.92
N GLU A 434 -31.92 -3.26 -17.94
CA GLU A 434 -33.29 -3.79 -17.84
C GLU A 434 -33.37 -4.91 -16.79
N GLY A 435 -34.44 -4.90 -15.99
CA GLY A 435 -34.60 -5.77 -14.81
C GLY A 435 -34.00 -5.23 -13.51
N SER A 436 -33.29 -4.09 -13.52
CA SER A 436 -32.79 -3.44 -12.30
C SER A 436 -33.82 -2.56 -11.57
N GLU A 437 -35.00 -2.28 -12.16
CA GLU A 437 -36.21 -1.60 -11.61
C GLU A 437 -36.06 -0.74 -10.31
N GLY A 438 -34.99 0.05 -10.16
CA GLY A 438 -34.64 0.71 -8.89
C GLY A 438 -34.32 -0.23 -7.71
N LYS A 439 -34.24 -1.54 -7.92
CA LYS A 439 -33.86 -2.56 -6.94
C LYS A 439 -32.39 -2.89 -7.08
N PHE A 440 -31.63 -2.66 -6.01
CA PHE A 440 -30.19 -2.88 -5.99
C PHE A 440 -29.82 -4.15 -5.22
N ASP A 441 -29.07 -5.05 -5.86
CA ASP A 441 -28.38 -6.15 -5.18
C ASP A 441 -27.07 -5.62 -4.58
N VAL A 442 -27.15 -5.21 -3.31
CA VAL A 442 -26.03 -4.63 -2.57
C VAL A 442 -25.06 -5.72 -2.16
N ILE A 443 -23.83 -5.65 -2.68
CA ILE A 443 -22.74 -6.54 -2.29
C ILE A 443 -22.14 -6.07 -0.96
N ARG A 444 -21.82 -4.77 -0.84
CA ARG A 444 -21.32 -4.18 0.41
C ARG A 444 -21.34 -2.65 0.39
N ASP A 445 -21.32 -2.05 1.57
CA ASP A 445 -20.88 -0.67 1.74
C ASP A 445 -19.36 -0.58 1.78
N ILE A 446 -18.85 0.54 1.29
CA ILE A 446 -17.43 0.86 1.32
C ILE A 446 -17.26 2.20 2.02
N VAL A 447 -16.34 2.24 2.98
CA VAL A 447 -15.80 3.48 3.54
C VAL A 447 -14.33 3.56 3.16
N GLY A 448 -13.98 4.60 2.41
CA GLY A 448 -12.60 4.93 2.08
C GLY A 448 -12.19 6.27 2.68
N ARG A 449 -10.94 6.39 3.11
CA ARG A 449 -10.34 7.66 3.54
C ARG A 449 -9.38 8.15 2.48
N ARG A 450 -9.81 9.13 1.70
CA ARG A 450 -9.00 9.73 0.63
C ARG A 450 -7.90 10.59 1.28
N PRO A 451 -6.61 10.35 1.02
CA PRO A 451 -5.53 11.11 1.62
C PRO A 451 -5.31 12.40 0.85
N ALA A 452 -5.91 13.49 1.30
CA ALA A 452 -5.81 14.82 0.71
C ALA A 452 -4.75 15.66 1.43
N ARG A 453 -4.39 16.78 0.82
CA ARG A 453 -3.47 17.75 1.39
C ARG A 453 -3.85 19.16 0.99
N GLU A 454 -3.76 20.10 1.93
CA GLU A 454 -3.96 21.53 1.65
C GLU A 454 -2.91 22.05 0.66
N GLY A 455 -3.36 22.79 -0.35
CA GLY A 455 -2.51 23.22 -1.46
C GLY A 455 -2.13 22.13 -2.47
N GLY A 456 -2.74 20.95 -2.36
CA GLY A 456 -2.54 19.84 -3.30
C GLY A 456 -1.39 18.91 -2.97
N MET A 457 -1.09 18.02 -3.93
CA MET A 457 -0.05 17.01 -3.78
C MET A 457 1.31 17.64 -3.47
N ARG A 458 2.03 17.06 -2.49
CA ARG A 458 3.45 17.34 -2.25
C ARG A 458 4.27 16.46 -3.18
N ILE A 459 4.92 17.10 -4.15
CA ILE A 459 5.85 16.48 -5.11
C ILE A 459 7.14 17.28 -5.07
N GLU A 460 8.10 16.84 -4.27
CA GLU A 460 9.35 17.56 -4.02
C GLU A 460 10.45 16.63 -3.48
N ALA A 461 11.70 17.06 -3.64
CA ALA A 461 12.87 16.34 -3.16
C ALA A 461 13.44 17.04 -1.93
N GLU A 462 13.53 16.31 -0.82
CA GLU A 462 14.06 16.76 0.47
C GLU A 462 15.44 16.12 0.69
N LYS A 463 16.51 16.93 0.72
CA LYS A 463 17.86 16.45 1.01
C LYS A 463 18.03 16.29 2.51
N MET A 464 18.49 15.12 2.94
CA MET A 464 18.78 14.89 4.36
C MET A 464 20.02 15.70 4.78
N GLY A 465 19.91 16.47 5.87
CA GLY A 465 20.97 17.39 6.34
C GLY A 465 22.26 16.71 6.80
N ASP A 466 22.26 15.39 6.94
CA ASP A 466 23.41 14.55 7.29
C ASP A 466 24.10 13.92 6.07
N GLY A 467 23.67 14.26 4.85
CA GLY A 467 24.20 13.71 3.61
C GLY A 467 23.85 12.25 3.35
N ARG A 468 22.96 11.62 4.15
CA ARG A 468 22.60 10.19 4.02
C ARG A 468 21.82 9.87 2.76
N GLY A 469 21.07 10.82 2.20
CA GLY A 469 20.28 10.59 0.99
C GLY A 469 19.23 11.67 0.73
N VAL A 470 18.33 11.37 -0.19
CA VAL A 470 17.22 12.26 -0.57
C VAL A 470 15.89 11.54 -0.43
N ILE A 471 14.91 12.21 0.18
CA ILE A 471 13.52 11.73 0.21
C ILE A 471 12.75 12.46 -0.88
N VAL A 472 12.13 11.71 -1.79
CA VAL A 472 11.26 12.27 -2.83
C VAL A 472 9.81 12.04 -2.42
N HIS A 473 9.08 13.11 -2.12
CA HIS A 473 7.69 13.05 -1.70
C HIS A 473 6.76 12.97 -2.90
N ALA A 474 5.73 12.14 -2.83
CA ALA A 474 4.65 12.07 -3.82
C ALA A 474 3.36 11.54 -3.17
N TYR A 475 2.64 12.43 -2.49
CA TYR A 475 1.44 12.08 -1.71
C TYR A 475 0.42 13.23 -1.66
N GLY A 476 -0.75 12.98 -1.05
CA GLY A 476 -1.82 13.98 -0.91
C GLY A 476 -2.76 14.10 -2.11
N ALA A 477 -2.93 13.03 -2.92
CA ALA A 477 -3.74 13.06 -4.15
C ALA A 477 -5.26 13.15 -3.94
N GLY A 478 -5.73 13.09 -2.70
CA GLY A 478 -7.15 13.12 -2.38
C GLY A 478 -7.93 12.03 -3.11
N GLY A 479 -8.98 12.42 -3.83
CA GLY A 479 -9.81 11.51 -4.62
C GLY A 479 -9.27 11.15 -5.99
N ARG A 480 -8.12 11.70 -6.40
CA ARG A 480 -7.61 11.68 -7.79
C ARG A 480 -6.45 10.70 -8.00
N GLY A 481 -6.15 9.86 -7.01
CA GLY A 481 -4.94 9.04 -7.02
C GLY A 481 -4.77 8.12 -8.24
N PHE A 482 -5.84 7.54 -8.77
CA PHE A 482 -5.79 6.66 -9.96
C PHE A 482 -5.67 7.43 -11.26
N GLU A 483 -6.42 8.52 -11.42
CA GLU A 483 -6.40 9.31 -12.66
C GLU A 483 -5.12 10.14 -12.82
N LEU A 484 -4.34 10.34 -11.74
CA LEU A 484 -3.05 11.02 -11.77
C LEU A 484 -1.85 10.06 -11.71
N SER A 485 -2.05 8.75 -11.52
CA SER A 485 -1.03 7.86 -10.98
C SER A 485 0.25 7.73 -11.82
N TRP A 486 0.12 7.72 -13.15
CA TRP A 486 1.26 7.55 -14.06
C TRP A 486 1.93 8.87 -14.39
N GLY A 487 1.16 9.96 -14.52
CA GLY A 487 1.72 11.30 -14.64
C GLY A 487 2.51 11.71 -13.40
N VAL A 488 2.04 11.35 -12.21
CA VAL A 488 2.78 11.57 -10.94
C VAL A 488 4.04 10.70 -10.91
N ALA A 489 3.99 9.44 -11.35
CA ALA A 489 5.16 8.57 -11.42
C ALA A 489 6.26 9.14 -12.32
N GLU A 490 5.88 9.70 -13.46
CA GLU A 490 6.79 10.40 -14.37
C GLU A 490 7.37 11.66 -13.73
N ASP A 491 6.57 12.46 -13.03
CA ASP A 491 7.06 13.65 -12.32
C ASP A 491 8.05 13.30 -11.21
N VAL A 492 7.82 12.19 -10.50
CA VAL A 492 8.78 11.67 -9.51
C VAL A 492 10.10 11.29 -10.18
N PHE A 493 10.05 10.59 -11.30
CA PHE A 493 11.26 10.22 -12.04
C PHE A 493 12.02 11.46 -12.54
N ASN A 494 11.32 12.44 -13.12
CA ASN A 494 11.93 13.68 -13.60
C ASN A 494 12.56 14.47 -12.43
N LEU A 495 11.87 14.55 -11.30
CA LEU A 495 12.39 15.18 -10.09
C LEU A 495 13.64 14.46 -9.55
N MET A 496 13.65 13.12 -9.58
CA MET A 496 14.84 12.33 -9.24
C MET A 496 15.99 12.62 -10.19
N LYS A 497 15.72 12.75 -11.50
CA LYS A 497 16.71 13.07 -12.53
C LYS A 497 17.29 14.46 -12.33
N ASP A 498 16.46 15.46 -12.10
CA ASP A 498 16.87 16.86 -11.88
C ASP A 498 17.73 17.02 -10.62
N ASN A 499 17.51 16.15 -9.62
CA ASN A 499 18.33 16.09 -8.41
C ASN A 499 19.56 15.16 -8.54
N GLY A 500 19.84 14.62 -9.73
CA GLY A 500 20.99 13.76 -9.98
C GLY A 500 20.93 12.40 -9.27
N LEU A 501 19.74 11.97 -8.85
CA LEU A 501 19.51 10.71 -8.12
C LEU A 501 19.46 9.50 -9.05
N VAL A 502 19.11 9.74 -10.33
CA VAL A 502 19.01 8.72 -11.37
C VAL A 502 19.70 9.24 -12.63
N ARG A 503 20.34 8.33 -13.37
CA ARG A 503 20.84 8.62 -14.73
C ARG A 503 19.83 8.03 -15.69
N ALA A 504 19.31 8.83 -16.62
CA ALA A 504 18.42 8.34 -17.65
C ALA A 504 19.09 7.20 -18.41
N LYS A 505 18.34 6.13 -18.69
CA LYS A 505 18.76 5.10 -19.66
C LYS A 505 19.07 5.83 -20.96
N ALA A 506 20.30 5.67 -21.48
CA ALA A 506 20.58 6.16 -22.83
C ALA A 506 19.61 5.41 -23.77
N SER A 507 18.77 6.14 -24.50
CA SER A 507 17.97 5.54 -25.56
C SER A 507 18.95 4.89 -26.54
N LEU A 508 18.82 3.58 -26.71
CA LEU A 508 19.55 2.82 -27.73
C LEU A 508 18.99 3.12 -29.12
#